data_AF-A0A7I9VIP3-F1
#
_entry.id   AF-A0A7I9VIP3-F1
#
_cell.length_a   1.000
_cell.length_b   1.000
_cell.length_c   1.000
_cell.angle_alpha   90.00
_cell.angle_beta   90.00
_cell.angle_gamma   90.00
#
_symmetry.space_group_name_H-M   'P 1'
#
loop_
_entity.id
_entity.type
_entity.pdbx_description
1 polymer ?
#
loop_
_entity_poly.entity_id
_entity_poly.type
_entity_poly.pdbx_seq_one_letter_code
_entity_poly.pdbx_strand_id
1 'polypeptide(L)'
;MRLRGTKARVDDALARLAGPGVRHVLRPLSERGRLRPGPLESGRRLLLVQLDGVSRRRLEWAMDAGHMPFLARRLRRGESGLASARGGVPASTPAFQAGLLYGVSPSVPGFVWYDRRSGREIRMDRASDAAAIEASLSERHRPLLEGGTSYFSIFSGGAALPHFCLSGLAGEYGLEELAGGFSGWDALASALVHTVTAARTAGRAAHELALGLWQGAAWSLTLGRLKHEPRFLLHRLLVGALMRELAVEGILIDVARGVPIVYCDLLGYDEFAHRRGPDAPEAVSQLRSMDLALAAVYAAAEAVPSLRYDVYVFSDHGHVATKPFESFTGLSLPEYLALADGGVAVPRRLGGEEAVRLAQTRAVRAALSTWPAALRVRLGRGLDRLERGVIGHALGFARLDRVVTAEAGDLAHVYFTDERAPIDLEAVRRRHPGVLSALRESRAVGIVVARQGRRGVALARGEELDLALPADVARLPHPDPALLAGYLADLVSLPHAGDLVVLGWRGEGQVPVAYAWEFGSHGGVAPEELETFFVHPPGCALRFGDTVRPDALYRLFDEAYRTPRRAPGQRGAAAARRGSAP
;
A
#
# COMPACT_ATOMS: atom_id res chain seq x y z
N MET A 1 -17.12 33.33 3.58
CA MET A 1 -17.54 32.70 2.30
C MET A 1 -16.84 33.27 1.04
N ARG A 2 -16.14 34.44 1.07
CA ARG A 2 -15.45 35.01 -0.11
C ARG A 2 -13.96 34.66 -0.32
N LEU A 3 -13.32 33.94 0.61
CA LEU A 3 -11.88 33.58 0.54
C LEU A 3 -11.59 32.20 -0.09
N ARG A 4 -12.60 31.35 -0.29
CA ARG A 4 -12.43 30.02 -0.94
C ARG A 4 -12.39 30.09 -2.47
N GLY A 5 -13.00 31.11 -3.08
CA GLY A 5 -13.06 31.27 -4.55
C GLY A 5 -11.78 31.79 -5.19
N THR A 6 -10.94 32.52 -4.45
CA THR A 6 -9.71 33.12 -4.98
C THR A 6 -8.56 32.12 -5.02
N LYS A 7 -8.44 31.24 -4.01
CA LYS A 7 -7.40 30.21 -3.95
C LYS A 7 -7.59 29.14 -5.03
N ALA A 8 -8.83 28.66 -5.20
CA ALA A 8 -9.19 27.73 -6.27
C ALA A 8 -8.94 28.30 -7.69
N ARG A 9 -9.10 29.61 -7.91
CA ARG A 9 -8.80 30.27 -9.19
C ARG A 9 -7.31 30.39 -9.46
N VAL A 10 -6.48 30.58 -8.43
CA VAL A 10 -5.01 30.64 -8.56
C VAL A 10 -4.43 29.25 -8.83
N ASP A 11 -4.96 28.22 -8.17
CA ASP A 11 -4.55 26.83 -8.39
C ASP A 11 -4.99 26.31 -9.77
N ASP A 12 -6.20 26.67 -10.24
CA ASP A 12 -6.68 26.34 -11.59
C ASP A 12 -5.92 27.12 -12.68
N ALA A 13 -5.42 28.33 -12.38
CA ALA A 13 -4.54 29.08 -13.28
C ALA A 13 -3.12 28.45 -13.36
N LEU A 14 -2.59 27.93 -12.23
CA LEU A 14 -1.30 27.23 -12.20
C LEU A 14 -1.37 25.89 -12.95
N ALA A 15 -2.45 25.12 -12.81
CA ALA A 15 -2.68 23.90 -13.59
C ALA A 15 -2.82 24.19 -15.10
N ARG A 16 -3.49 25.30 -15.47
CA ARG A 16 -3.60 25.76 -16.87
C ARG A 16 -2.30 26.32 -17.43
N LEU A 17 -1.41 26.86 -16.61
CA LEU A 17 -0.08 27.36 -17.01
C LEU A 17 0.95 26.23 -17.13
N ALA A 18 0.79 25.14 -16.39
CA ALA A 18 1.65 23.96 -16.50
C ALA A 18 1.57 23.33 -17.89
N GLY A 19 0.38 23.21 -18.49
CA GLY A 19 0.20 22.59 -19.81
C GLY A 19 0.98 23.25 -20.96
N PRO A 20 0.89 24.58 -21.17
CA PRO A 20 1.64 25.29 -22.21
C PRO A 20 3.14 25.33 -21.95
N GLY A 21 3.57 25.55 -20.70
CA GLY A 21 4.99 25.57 -20.32
C GLY A 21 5.66 24.21 -20.49
N VAL A 22 5.00 23.13 -20.06
CA VAL A 22 5.46 21.75 -20.26
C VAL A 22 5.54 21.41 -21.74
N ARG A 23 4.54 21.78 -22.56
CA ARG A 23 4.59 21.59 -24.02
C ARG A 23 5.76 22.32 -24.69
N HIS A 24 6.08 23.54 -24.24
CA HIS A 24 7.16 24.34 -24.81
C HIS A 24 8.56 23.86 -24.39
N VAL A 25 8.69 23.24 -23.21
CA VAL A 25 9.94 22.67 -22.68
C VAL A 25 10.18 21.24 -23.19
N LEU A 26 9.15 20.40 -23.23
CA LEU A 26 9.29 19.00 -23.65
C LEU A 26 9.49 18.85 -25.16
N ARG A 27 8.94 19.74 -25.99
CA ARG A 27 9.08 19.64 -27.46
C ARG A 27 10.55 19.73 -27.92
N PRO A 28 11.35 20.74 -27.52
CA PRO A 28 12.79 20.78 -27.84
C PRO A 28 13.60 19.62 -27.24
N LEU A 29 13.25 19.15 -26.04
CA LEU A 29 13.92 18.00 -25.40
C LEU A 29 13.63 16.69 -26.14
N SER A 30 12.40 16.50 -26.62
CA SER A 30 11.98 15.34 -27.44
C SER A 30 12.64 15.31 -28.83
N GLU A 31 13.11 16.47 -29.31
CA GLU A 31 13.81 16.63 -30.59
C GLU A 31 15.34 16.51 -30.45
N ARG A 32 15.90 16.75 -29.26
CA ARG A 32 17.36 16.76 -29.00
C ARG A 32 17.90 15.53 -28.27
N GLY A 33 17.09 14.80 -27.52
CA GLY A 33 17.49 13.56 -26.83
C GLY A 33 17.45 12.35 -27.76
N ARG A 34 18.58 12.01 -28.40
CA ARG A 34 18.72 10.71 -29.09
C ARG A 34 18.76 9.58 -28.06
N LEU A 35 17.60 8.94 -27.87
CA LEU A 35 17.34 7.50 -27.81
C LEU A 35 15.81 7.38 -27.69
N ARG A 36 15.13 7.03 -28.80
CA ARG A 36 13.71 6.64 -28.78
C ARG A 36 13.67 5.12 -28.84
N PRO A 37 13.72 4.41 -27.70
CA PRO A 37 13.50 2.98 -27.72
C PRO A 37 12.20 2.65 -28.48
N GLY A 38 12.19 1.50 -29.15
CA GLY A 38 11.00 1.02 -29.84
C GLY A 38 9.79 1.00 -28.89
N PRO A 39 8.56 1.21 -29.38
CA PRO A 39 7.37 0.98 -28.57
C PRO A 39 7.33 -0.48 -28.10
N LEU A 40 6.40 -0.79 -27.20
CA LEU A 40 6.07 -2.19 -26.91
C LEU A 40 5.57 -2.89 -28.18
N GLU A 41 5.49 -4.21 -28.14
CA GLU A 41 5.15 -5.09 -29.26
C GLU A 41 3.79 -4.75 -29.91
N SER A 42 2.89 -4.10 -29.18
CA SER A 42 1.61 -3.57 -29.68
C SER A 42 1.73 -2.30 -30.55
N GLY A 43 2.90 -1.66 -30.60
CA GLY A 43 3.13 -0.36 -31.22
C GLY A 43 2.68 0.83 -30.37
N ARG A 44 2.33 0.61 -29.11
CA ARG A 44 1.94 1.63 -28.11
C ARG A 44 2.92 1.66 -26.94
N ARG A 45 2.80 2.68 -26.10
CA ARG A 45 3.56 2.83 -24.85
C ARG A 45 2.61 2.92 -23.66
N LEU A 46 3.10 2.59 -22.47
CA LEU A 46 2.28 2.48 -21.26
C LEU A 46 2.77 3.41 -20.15
N LEU A 47 1.84 4.12 -19.52
CA LEU A 47 2.03 4.77 -18.21
C LEU A 47 1.04 4.13 -17.22
N LEU A 48 1.57 3.48 -16.20
CA LEU A 48 0.81 2.85 -15.12
C LEU A 48 1.02 3.69 -13.85
N VAL A 49 -0.04 4.33 -13.35
CA VAL A 49 0.02 5.17 -12.15
C VAL A 49 -0.85 4.57 -11.06
N GLN A 50 -0.23 4.10 -10.00
CA GLN A 50 -0.91 3.60 -8.81
C GLN A 50 -1.19 4.76 -7.84
N LEU A 51 -2.44 4.88 -7.38
CA LEU A 51 -2.83 5.70 -6.24
C LEU A 51 -2.95 4.78 -5.03
N ASP A 52 -1.89 4.72 -4.22
CA ASP A 52 -1.81 3.81 -3.09
C ASP A 52 -2.91 4.11 -2.05
N GLY A 53 -3.62 3.07 -1.62
CA GLY A 53 -4.66 3.14 -0.58
C GLY A 53 -5.96 3.85 -0.97
N VAL A 54 -6.18 4.21 -2.24
CA VAL A 54 -7.39 4.96 -2.66
C VAL A 54 -8.51 4.02 -3.11
N SER A 55 -9.52 3.83 -2.26
CA SER A 55 -10.70 3.03 -2.63
C SER A 55 -11.53 3.67 -3.75
N ARG A 56 -12.33 2.85 -4.46
CA ARG A 56 -13.30 3.33 -5.47
C ARG A 56 -14.19 4.43 -4.91
N ARG A 57 -14.78 4.19 -3.74
CA ARG A 57 -15.67 5.13 -3.05
C ARG A 57 -14.93 6.39 -2.60
N ARG A 58 -13.67 6.27 -2.15
CA ARG A 58 -12.84 7.43 -1.78
C ARG A 58 -12.55 8.31 -3.00
N LEU A 59 -12.25 7.71 -4.14
CA LEU A 59 -12.03 8.43 -5.40
C LEU A 59 -13.27 9.24 -5.80
N GLU A 60 -14.46 8.63 -5.78
CA GLU A 60 -15.72 9.30 -6.12
C GLU A 60 -16.01 10.47 -5.19
N TRP A 61 -15.92 10.22 -3.88
CA TRP A 61 -16.07 11.27 -2.89
C TRP A 61 -15.07 12.41 -3.12
N ALA A 62 -13.80 12.11 -3.41
CA ALA A 62 -12.78 13.11 -3.63
C ALA A 62 -13.03 13.94 -4.89
N MET A 63 -13.56 13.34 -5.95
CA MET A 63 -13.98 14.05 -7.15
C MET A 63 -15.17 14.97 -6.88
N ASP A 64 -16.20 14.47 -6.18
CA ASP A 64 -17.42 15.22 -5.87
C ASP A 64 -17.16 16.37 -4.89
N ALA A 65 -16.32 16.14 -3.88
CA ALA A 65 -15.91 17.14 -2.91
C ALA A 65 -14.85 18.13 -3.47
N GLY A 66 -14.44 17.98 -4.74
CA GLY A 66 -13.52 18.90 -5.41
C GLY A 66 -12.06 18.78 -4.96
N HIS A 67 -11.67 17.63 -4.42
CA HIS A 67 -10.28 17.29 -4.11
C HIS A 67 -9.53 16.71 -5.32
N MET A 68 -10.23 16.16 -6.31
CA MET A 68 -9.63 15.67 -7.56
C MET A 68 -10.30 16.26 -8.82
N PRO A 69 -10.28 17.60 -9.00
CA PRO A 69 -11.01 18.28 -10.06
C PRO A 69 -10.51 17.97 -11.48
N PHE A 70 -9.22 17.66 -11.69
CA PHE A 70 -8.68 17.29 -12.99
C PHE A 70 -9.26 15.96 -13.45
N LEU A 71 -9.14 14.91 -12.63
CA LEU A 71 -9.65 13.60 -12.97
C LEU A 71 -11.18 13.61 -13.15
N ALA A 72 -11.90 14.30 -12.25
CA ALA A 72 -13.36 14.42 -12.34
C ALA A 72 -13.81 15.04 -13.67
N ARG A 73 -13.13 16.10 -14.13
CA ARG A 73 -13.43 16.75 -15.41
C ARG A 73 -13.12 15.84 -16.60
N ARG A 74 -12.00 15.11 -16.54
CA ARG A 74 -11.57 14.20 -17.62
C ARG A 74 -12.59 13.08 -17.83
N LEU A 75 -13.05 12.47 -16.74
CA LEU A 75 -14.08 11.42 -16.77
C LEU A 75 -15.42 11.96 -17.29
N ARG A 76 -15.87 13.13 -16.82
CA ARG A 76 -17.11 13.76 -17.32
C ARG A 76 -17.08 14.09 -18.81
N ARG A 77 -15.91 14.36 -19.37
CA ARG A 77 -15.73 14.65 -20.80
C ARG A 77 -15.58 13.39 -21.67
N GLY A 78 -15.54 12.20 -21.07
CA GLY A 78 -15.25 10.96 -21.80
C GLY A 78 -13.82 10.87 -22.32
N GLU A 79 -12.90 11.70 -21.81
CA GLU A 79 -11.48 11.67 -22.16
C GLU A 79 -10.75 10.49 -21.47
N SER A 80 -11.38 9.88 -20.48
CA SER A 80 -11.01 8.62 -19.82
C SER A 80 -12.28 7.89 -19.39
N GLY A 81 -12.21 6.56 -19.26
CA GLY A 81 -13.26 5.74 -18.64
C GLY A 81 -12.88 5.30 -17.23
N LEU A 82 -13.86 4.83 -16.46
CA LEU A 82 -13.69 4.37 -15.08
C LEU A 82 -14.40 3.04 -14.90
N ALA A 83 -13.66 2.03 -14.48
CA ALA A 83 -14.16 0.70 -14.13
C ALA A 83 -13.94 0.45 -12.65
N SER A 84 -14.89 -0.21 -12.00
CA SER A 84 -14.71 -0.75 -10.66
C SER A 84 -13.95 -2.08 -10.74
N ALA A 85 -13.19 -2.38 -9.69
CA ALA A 85 -12.52 -3.65 -9.51
C ALA A 85 -12.45 -3.98 -8.01
N ARG A 86 -12.00 -5.18 -7.68
CA ARG A 86 -11.70 -5.58 -6.30
C ARG A 86 -10.23 -5.89 -6.12
N GLY A 87 -9.70 -5.52 -4.95
CA GLY A 87 -8.32 -5.77 -4.56
C GLY A 87 -7.97 -7.25 -4.50
N GLY A 88 -6.67 -7.54 -4.62
CA GLY A 88 -6.13 -8.90 -4.47
C GLY A 88 -6.10 -9.38 -3.02
N VAL A 89 -5.69 -10.64 -2.82
CA VAL A 89 -5.50 -11.24 -1.49
C VAL A 89 -4.01 -11.32 -1.17
N PRO A 90 -3.54 -10.83 0.00
CA PRO A 90 -4.21 -9.80 0.78
C PRO A 90 -4.27 -8.46 0.04
N ALA A 91 -5.15 -7.57 0.49
CA ALA A 91 -5.28 -6.18 0.03
C ALA A 91 -4.08 -5.34 0.50
N SER A 92 -2.90 -5.65 -0.03
CA SER A 92 -1.63 -5.03 0.33
C SER A 92 -0.77 -4.76 -0.90
N THR A 93 -0.04 -3.65 -0.87
CA THR A 93 0.91 -3.22 -1.91
C THR A 93 1.85 -4.31 -2.40
N PRO A 94 2.57 -5.08 -1.55
CA PRO A 94 3.51 -6.09 -2.06
C PRO A 94 2.82 -7.27 -2.73
N ALA A 95 1.67 -7.72 -2.21
CA ALA A 95 0.91 -8.79 -2.84
C ALA A 95 0.36 -8.34 -4.21
N PHE A 96 -0.13 -7.11 -4.28
CA PHE A 96 -0.60 -6.51 -5.52
C PHE A 96 0.52 -6.33 -6.54
N GLN A 97 1.63 -5.69 -6.16
CA GLN A 97 2.77 -5.45 -7.04
C GLN A 97 3.42 -6.76 -7.52
N ALA A 98 3.55 -7.77 -6.66
CA ALA A 98 4.05 -9.09 -7.08
C ALA A 98 3.17 -9.69 -8.18
N GLY A 99 1.85 -9.66 -8.01
CA GLY A 99 0.95 -10.21 -9.03
C GLY A 99 0.85 -9.35 -10.30
N LEU A 100 0.81 -8.02 -10.18
CA LEU A 100 0.75 -7.11 -11.33
C LEU A 100 2.05 -7.12 -12.14
N LEU A 101 3.22 -7.12 -11.48
CA LEU A 101 4.50 -6.93 -12.14
C LEU A 101 5.16 -8.25 -12.58
N TYR A 102 4.81 -9.37 -11.96
CA TYR A 102 5.40 -10.69 -12.26
C TYR A 102 4.37 -11.76 -12.63
N GLY A 103 3.07 -11.44 -12.64
CA GLY A 103 2.04 -12.39 -13.07
C GLY A 103 1.84 -13.57 -12.13
N VAL A 104 2.22 -13.41 -10.85
CA VAL A 104 2.15 -14.49 -9.87
C VAL A 104 0.91 -14.31 -9.01
N SER A 105 0.06 -15.35 -8.98
CA SER A 105 -1.04 -15.42 -8.01
C SER A 105 -0.47 -15.44 -6.60
N PRO A 106 -1.15 -14.85 -5.61
CA PRO A 106 -0.48 -14.26 -4.45
C PRO A 106 0.49 -15.25 -3.79
N SER A 107 1.75 -14.82 -3.70
CA SER A 107 2.85 -15.56 -3.06
C SER A 107 3.31 -14.87 -1.77
N VAL A 108 2.85 -13.63 -1.56
CA VAL A 108 3.23 -12.77 -0.44
C VAL A 108 2.03 -12.64 0.50
N PRO A 109 2.15 -13.01 1.78
CA PRO A 109 1.02 -13.04 2.73
C PRO A 109 0.64 -11.67 3.29
N GLY A 110 1.44 -10.63 3.02
CA GLY A 110 1.17 -9.25 3.45
C GLY A 110 2.45 -8.42 3.46
N PHE A 111 2.40 -7.26 4.13
CA PHE A 111 3.55 -6.38 4.25
C PHE A 111 4.66 -6.93 5.16
N VAL A 112 4.28 -7.73 6.17
CA VAL A 112 5.17 -8.37 7.14
C VAL A 112 4.72 -9.81 7.37
N TRP A 113 5.67 -10.74 7.48
CA TRP A 113 5.40 -12.11 7.90
C TRP A 113 6.61 -12.75 8.58
N TYR A 114 6.38 -13.87 9.27
CA TYR A 114 7.45 -14.68 9.84
C TYR A 114 7.80 -15.82 8.88
N ASP A 115 9.04 -15.84 8.38
CA ASP A 115 9.52 -16.95 7.59
C ASP A 115 10.11 -18.04 8.50
N ARG A 116 9.37 -19.14 8.65
CA ARG A 116 9.79 -20.30 9.46
C ARG A 116 11.11 -20.91 8.99
N ARG A 117 11.45 -20.80 7.70
CA ARG A 117 12.67 -21.40 7.15
C ARG A 117 13.92 -20.68 7.65
N SER A 118 13.90 -19.35 7.62
CA SER A 118 15.00 -18.51 8.11
C SER A 118 14.87 -18.13 9.59
N GLY A 119 13.72 -18.41 10.21
CA GLY A 119 13.47 -18.15 11.63
C GLY A 119 13.37 -16.66 11.98
N ARG A 120 13.09 -15.80 11.00
CA ARG A 120 13.04 -14.35 11.16
C ARG A 120 11.81 -13.73 10.49
N GLU A 121 11.54 -12.50 10.89
CA GLU A 121 10.57 -11.63 10.24
C GLU A 121 11.11 -11.14 8.88
N ILE A 122 10.26 -11.21 7.87
CA ILE A 122 10.44 -10.59 6.56
C ILE A 122 9.53 -9.36 6.48
N ARG A 123 10.06 -8.23 6.02
CA ARG A 123 9.28 -6.98 5.88
C ARG A 123 9.55 -6.32 4.55
N MET A 124 8.48 -5.81 3.92
CA MET A 124 8.59 -5.15 2.62
C MET A 124 9.06 -3.69 2.70
N ASP A 125 9.23 -3.13 3.91
CA ASP A 125 9.95 -1.85 4.14
C ASP A 125 11.49 -2.03 4.25
N ARG A 126 12.00 -3.27 4.25
CA ARG A 126 13.44 -3.56 4.24
C ARG A 126 13.90 -3.86 2.82
N ALA A 127 14.79 -3.03 2.29
CA ALA A 127 15.32 -3.16 0.93
C ALA A 127 15.88 -4.56 0.62
N SER A 128 16.65 -5.14 1.55
CA SER A 128 17.24 -6.49 1.39
C SER A 128 16.19 -7.60 1.31
N ASP A 129 15.09 -7.48 2.06
CA ASP A 129 13.99 -8.44 2.03
C ASP A 129 13.21 -8.32 0.72
N ALA A 130 12.89 -7.09 0.30
CA ALA A 130 12.22 -6.82 -0.97
C ALA A 130 13.05 -7.34 -2.17
N ALA A 131 14.37 -7.11 -2.17
CA ALA A 131 15.28 -7.58 -3.20
C ALA A 131 15.35 -9.12 -3.29
N ALA A 132 15.41 -9.81 -2.14
CA ALA A 132 15.43 -11.27 -2.11
C ALA A 132 14.13 -11.88 -2.66
N ILE A 133 12.97 -11.27 -2.34
CA ILE A 133 11.68 -11.70 -2.89
C ILE A 133 11.61 -11.42 -4.39
N GLU A 134 12.03 -10.24 -4.83
CA GLU A 134 12.06 -9.87 -6.24
C GLU A 134 12.94 -10.80 -7.09
N ALA A 135 14.13 -11.16 -6.60
CA ALA A 135 15.00 -12.11 -7.28
C ALA A 135 14.28 -13.45 -7.50
N SER A 136 13.59 -13.94 -6.46
CA SER A 136 12.81 -15.18 -6.54
C SER A 136 11.64 -15.10 -7.53
N LEU A 137 10.98 -13.94 -7.63
CA LEU A 137 9.91 -13.69 -8.60
C LEU A 137 10.45 -13.64 -10.04
N SER A 138 11.57 -12.94 -10.24
CA SER A 138 12.21 -12.73 -11.54
C SER A 138 12.79 -14.01 -12.14
N GLU A 139 13.28 -14.95 -11.33
CA GLU A 139 13.78 -16.25 -11.80
C GLU A 139 12.68 -17.12 -12.45
N ARG A 140 11.43 -16.94 -12.02
CA ARG A 140 10.32 -17.83 -12.40
C ARG A 140 9.35 -17.21 -13.39
N HIS A 141 9.39 -15.90 -13.57
CA HIS A 141 8.39 -15.16 -14.33
C HIS A 141 9.00 -14.01 -15.12
N ARG A 142 8.41 -13.70 -16.28
CA ARG A 142 8.83 -12.55 -17.08
C ARG A 142 8.34 -11.25 -16.43
N PRO A 143 9.22 -10.30 -16.08
CA PRO A 143 8.80 -9.01 -15.53
C PRO A 143 7.99 -8.16 -16.51
N LEU A 144 6.96 -7.45 -16.02
CA LEU A 144 6.11 -6.59 -16.84
C LEU A 144 6.82 -5.30 -17.29
N LEU A 145 7.76 -4.77 -16.52
CA LEU A 145 8.42 -3.47 -16.79
C LEU A 145 9.76 -3.62 -17.51
N GLU A 146 10.06 -4.79 -18.08
CA GLU A 146 11.28 -5.04 -18.86
C GLU A 146 11.50 -3.95 -19.94
N GLY A 147 12.65 -3.27 -19.89
CA GLY A 147 12.98 -2.15 -20.79
C GLY A 147 12.28 -0.82 -20.47
N GLY A 148 11.61 -0.72 -19.32
CA GLY A 148 10.93 0.47 -18.83
C GLY A 148 11.56 1.06 -17.55
N THR A 149 10.77 1.90 -16.88
CA THR A 149 11.14 2.58 -15.64
C THR A 149 10.11 2.30 -14.54
N SER A 150 10.57 2.19 -13.29
CA SER A 150 9.69 2.13 -12.12
C SER A 150 10.07 3.22 -11.11
N TYR A 151 9.06 3.89 -10.54
CA TYR A 151 9.20 4.91 -9.51
C TYR A 151 8.49 4.49 -8.22
N PHE A 152 9.24 4.46 -7.13
CA PHE A 152 8.75 4.31 -5.74
C PHE A 152 7.92 3.06 -5.44
N SER A 153 8.09 2.01 -6.24
CA SER A 153 7.50 0.69 -5.98
C SER A 153 8.33 -0.12 -4.96
N ILE A 154 7.73 -1.17 -4.40
CA ILE A 154 8.46 -2.18 -3.60
C ILE A 154 9.35 -2.99 -4.54
N PHE A 155 8.78 -3.46 -5.64
CA PHE A 155 9.45 -4.26 -6.66
C PHE A 155 9.71 -3.45 -7.93
N SER A 156 10.92 -3.53 -8.50
CA SER A 156 11.28 -2.90 -9.77
C SER A 156 10.47 -3.38 -10.97
N GLY A 157 9.88 -4.58 -10.89
CA GLY A 157 9.15 -5.19 -12.01
C GLY A 157 10.04 -5.45 -13.23
N GLY A 158 11.35 -5.62 -13.03
CA GLY A 158 12.36 -5.77 -14.09
C GLY A 158 12.65 -4.51 -14.89
N ALA A 159 12.29 -3.33 -14.36
CA ALA A 159 12.62 -2.05 -14.98
C ALA A 159 14.14 -1.89 -15.19
N ALA A 160 14.54 -1.36 -16.34
CA ALA A 160 15.94 -1.06 -16.64
C ALA A 160 16.48 0.08 -15.75
N LEU A 161 15.59 0.98 -15.32
CA LEU A 161 15.89 2.06 -14.39
C LEU A 161 14.93 1.97 -13.19
N PRO A 162 15.31 1.25 -12.11
CA PRO A 162 14.53 1.19 -10.88
C PRO A 162 14.85 2.40 -10.00
N HIS A 163 14.23 3.55 -10.28
CA HIS A 163 14.45 4.76 -9.50
C HIS A 163 13.72 4.65 -8.15
N PHE A 164 14.51 4.52 -7.08
CA PHE A 164 14.03 4.47 -5.70
C PHE A 164 13.02 3.34 -5.41
N CYS A 165 13.12 2.22 -6.13
CA CYS A 165 12.39 1.01 -5.80
C CYS A 165 13.05 0.35 -4.58
N LEU A 166 12.29 -0.08 -3.56
CA LEU A 166 12.88 -0.63 -2.31
C LEU A 166 13.82 -1.82 -2.57
N SER A 167 13.44 -2.73 -3.46
CA SER A 167 14.28 -3.82 -3.98
C SER A 167 15.56 -3.35 -4.68
N GLY A 168 15.48 -2.29 -5.49
CA GLY A 168 16.63 -1.67 -6.13
C GLY A 168 17.60 -0.99 -5.16
N LEU A 169 17.10 -0.49 -4.01
CA LEU A 169 17.91 0.16 -2.98
C LEU A 169 18.89 -0.76 -2.25
N ALA A 170 18.80 -2.09 -2.43
CA ALA A 170 19.76 -3.05 -1.90
C ALA A 170 21.04 -3.17 -2.75
N GLY A 171 21.06 -2.62 -3.97
CA GLY A 171 22.23 -2.61 -4.85
C GLY A 171 23.16 -1.43 -4.59
N GLU A 172 24.45 -1.60 -4.93
CA GLU A 172 25.39 -0.47 -5.00
C GLU A 172 25.05 0.39 -6.23
N TYR A 173 24.41 1.54 -6.03
CA TYR A 173 24.26 2.51 -7.10
C TYR A 173 25.60 3.17 -7.38
N GLY A 174 26.23 2.82 -8.50
CA GLY A 174 27.37 3.55 -9.04
C GLY A 174 26.96 4.97 -9.42
N LEU A 175 27.18 5.93 -8.51
CA LEU A 175 26.96 7.37 -8.74
C LEU A 175 27.87 7.95 -9.86
N GLU A 176 28.77 7.14 -10.42
CA GLU A 176 29.77 7.52 -11.41
C GLU A 176 29.28 7.42 -12.87
N GLU A 177 28.20 6.67 -13.16
CA GLU A 177 27.68 6.49 -14.52
C GLU A 177 26.70 7.59 -15.00
N LEU A 178 26.25 8.47 -14.10
CA LEU A 178 25.31 9.57 -14.41
C LEU A 178 25.99 10.85 -14.94
N ALA A 179 27.32 10.89 -15.03
CA ALA A 179 28.11 12.08 -15.35
C ALA A 179 28.64 12.14 -16.80
N GLY A 180 28.17 11.28 -17.71
CA GLY A 180 28.65 11.22 -19.10
C GLY A 180 27.83 12.08 -20.07
N GLY A 181 28.36 13.24 -20.45
CA GLY A 181 28.06 13.89 -21.75
C GLY A 181 27.05 15.04 -21.77
N PHE A 182 27.29 16.12 -21.02
CA PHE A 182 26.50 17.37 -21.15
C PHE A 182 27.35 18.52 -21.70
N SER A 183 26.83 19.27 -22.68
CA SER A 183 27.47 20.50 -23.16
C SER A 183 27.28 21.65 -22.14
N GLY A 184 28.16 22.64 -22.14
CA GLY A 184 28.11 23.75 -21.17
C GLY A 184 26.82 24.60 -21.22
N TRP A 185 26.12 24.61 -22.36
CA TRP A 185 24.80 25.25 -22.49
C TRP A 185 23.68 24.41 -21.89
N ASP A 186 23.76 23.08 -22.04
CA ASP A 186 22.81 22.17 -21.39
C ASP A 186 22.96 22.23 -19.88
N ALA A 187 24.18 22.37 -19.36
CA ALA A 187 24.44 22.55 -17.92
C ALA A 187 23.86 23.86 -17.37
N LEU A 188 23.90 24.96 -18.14
CA LEU A 188 23.35 26.26 -17.72
C LEU A 188 21.82 26.31 -17.80
N ALA A 189 21.23 25.78 -18.88
CA ALA A 189 19.78 25.67 -19.02
C ALA A 189 19.19 24.69 -17.99
N SER A 190 19.88 23.58 -17.75
CA SER A 190 19.65 22.64 -16.66
C SER A 190 19.72 23.38 -15.32
N ALA A 191 20.81 24.11 -15.02
CA ALA A 191 20.95 24.84 -13.75
C ALA A 191 19.84 25.88 -13.51
N LEU A 192 19.41 26.65 -14.52
CA LEU A 192 18.33 27.64 -14.37
C LEU A 192 16.95 26.98 -14.19
N VAL A 193 16.63 25.95 -14.97
CA VAL A 193 15.38 25.18 -14.82
C VAL A 193 15.37 24.47 -13.46
N HIS A 194 16.48 23.86 -13.07
CA HIS A 194 16.63 23.21 -11.76
C HIS A 194 16.64 24.20 -10.62
N THR A 195 17.04 25.47 -10.78
CA THR A 195 16.97 26.46 -9.68
C THR A 195 15.53 26.86 -9.37
N VAL A 196 14.69 27.09 -10.39
CA VAL A 196 13.26 27.42 -10.17
C VAL A 196 12.50 26.21 -9.62
N THR A 197 12.78 25.03 -10.17
CA THR A 197 12.20 23.78 -9.69
C THR A 197 12.68 23.48 -8.26
N ALA A 198 13.98 23.56 -7.98
CA ALA A 198 14.53 23.38 -6.62
C ALA A 198 13.97 24.40 -5.63
N ALA A 199 13.82 25.68 -6.02
CA ALA A 199 13.22 26.69 -5.15
C ALA A 199 11.73 26.39 -4.86
N ARG A 200 10.96 25.93 -5.87
CA ARG A 200 9.56 25.50 -5.67
C ARG A 200 9.47 24.28 -4.78
N THR A 201 10.31 23.26 -5.02
CA THR A 201 10.38 22.04 -4.22
C THR A 201 10.80 22.34 -2.79
N ALA A 202 11.82 23.18 -2.59
CA ALA A 202 12.25 23.65 -1.28
C ALA A 202 11.15 24.44 -0.56
N GLY A 203 10.43 25.32 -1.26
CA GLY A 203 9.30 26.06 -0.71
C GLY A 203 8.15 25.14 -0.28
N ARG A 204 7.81 24.14 -1.09
CA ARG A 204 6.80 23.11 -0.74
C ARG A 204 7.26 22.26 0.44
N ALA A 205 8.51 21.81 0.46
CA ALA A 205 9.09 21.05 1.56
C ALA A 205 9.09 21.86 2.87
N ALA A 206 9.44 23.14 2.82
CA ALA A 206 9.40 24.04 3.98
C ALA A 206 7.97 24.24 4.50
N HIS A 207 7.00 24.40 3.60
CA HIS A 207 5.58 24.49 3.95
C HIS A 207 5.07 23.18 4.60
N GLU A 208 5.42 22.02 4.02
CA GLU A 208 5.08 20.71 4.60
C GLU A 208 5.75 20.48 5.96
N LEU A 209 6.98 20.96 6.15
CA LEU A 209 7.68 20.90 7.43
C LEU A 209 6.96 21.73 8.49
N ALA A 210 6.62 22.98 8.16
CA ALA A 210 5.94 23.88 9.08
C ALA A 210 4.55 23.33 9.48
N LEU A 211 3.76 22.88 8.51
CA LEU A 211 2.46 22.25 8.76
C LEU A 211 2.62 20.94 9.54
N GLY A 212 3.58 20.10 9.16
CA GLY A 212 3.84 18.83 9.81
C GLY A 212 4.23 18.99 11.27
N LEU A 213 5.07 19.97 11.61
CA LEU A 213 5.43 20.30 12.99
C LEU A 213 4.22 20.76 13.80
N TRP A 214 3.42 21.68 13.25
CA TRP A 214 2.22 22.18 13.94
C TRP A 214 1.17 21.09 14.15
N GLN A 215 0.82 20.35 13.09
CA GLN A 215 -0.15 19.27 13.12
C GLN A 215 0.34 18.09 13.96
N GLY A 216 1.64 17.81 13.95
CA GLY A 216 2.27 16.81 14.80
C GLY A 216 2.15 17.16 16.27
N ALA A 217 2.43 18.42 16.63
CA ALA A 217 2.26 18.92 18.00
C ALA A 217 0.79 18.85 18.45
N ALA A 218 -0.14 19.36 17.64
CA ALA A 218 -1.57 19.34 17.95
C ALA A 218 -2.11 17.91 18.15
N TRP A 219 -1.74 16.98 17.27
CA TRP A 219 -2.14 15.57 17.37
C TRP A 219 -1.49 14.84 18.54
N SER A 220 -0.24 15.18 18.86
CA SER A 220 0.41 14.63 20.05
C SER A 220 -0.28 15.04 21.33
N LEU A 221 -0.81 16.26 21.38
CA LEU A 221 -1.60 16.74 22.51
C LEU A 221 -2.93 15.99 22.63
N THR A 222 -3.62 15.66 21.52
CA THR A 222 -4.87 14.90 21.56
C THR A 222 -4.67 13.46 22.02
N LEU A 223 -3.58 12.81 21.61
CA LEU A 223 -3.25 11.43 22.00
C LEU A 223 -2.46 11.34 23.33
N GLY A 224 -2.00 12.47 23.86
CA GLY A 224 -1.09 12.55 24.99
C GLY A 224 0.30 11.94 24.73
N ARG A 225 0.64 11.56 23.50
CA ARG A 225 1.85 10.78 23.15
C ARG A 225 2.63 11.42 21.99
N LEU A 226 3.96 11.50 22.13
CA LEU A 226 4.88 12.01 21.10
C LEU A 226 5.65 10.92 20.33
N LYS A 227 5.63 9.66 20.81
CA LYS A 227 6.56 8.58 20.39
C LYS A 227 6.70 8.41 18.87
N HIS A 228 5.60 8.54 18.13
CA HIS A 228 5.56 8.19 16.71
C HIS A 228 5.60 9.41 15.76
N GLU A 229 5.49 10.65 16.27
CA GLU A 229 5.43 11.85 15.41
C GLU A 229 6.75 12.22 14.72
N PRO A 230 7.95 12.08 15.35
CA PRO A 230 9.20 12.42 14.65
C PRO A 230 9.45 11.56 13.41
N ARG A 231 9.20 10.24 13.50
CA ARG A 231 9.30 9.32 12.35
C ARG A 231 8.26 9.65 11.28
N PHE A 232 7.03 9.92 11.70
CA PHE A 232 5.97 10.33 10.77
C PHE A 232 6.27 11.65 10.07
N LEU A 233 6.84 12.64 10.77
CA LEU A 233 7.25 13.91 10.17
C LEU A 233 8.33 13.70 9.10
N LEU A 234 9.30 12.82 9.37
CA LEU A 234 10.32 12.44 8.38
C LEU A 234 9.67 11.78 7.15
N HIS A 235 8.81 10.77 7.35
CA HIS A 235 8.09 10.10 6.26
C HIS A 235 7.23 11.09 5.46
N ARG A 236 6.52 12.00 6.13
CA ARG A 236 5.70 13.05 5.51
C ARG A 236 6.50 13.92 4.55
N LEU A 237 7.70 14.34 4.93
CA LEU A 237 8.54 15.17 4.09
C LEU A 237 9.11 14.38 2.91
N LEU A 238 9.57 13.16 3.18
CA LEU A 238 10.17 12.29 2.18
C LEU A 238 9.11 11.88 1.13
N VAL A 239 8.01 11.27 1.56
CA VAL A 239 6.98 10.71 0.69
C VAL A 239 6.09 11.78 0.07
N GLY A 240 5.52 12.67 0.90
CA GLY A 240 4.49 13.62 0.46
C GLY A 240 5.02 14.79 -0.37
N ALA A 241 6.26 15.24 -0.10
CA ALA A 241 6.84 16.41 -0.75
C ALA A 241 7.93 16.06 -1.75
N LEU A 242 8.89 15.21 -1.40
CA LEU A 242 10.08 14.97 -2.25
C LEU A 242 9.83 13.88 -3.29
N MET A 243 9.42 12.67 -2.88
CA MET A 243 9.28 11.52 -3.76
C MET A 243 8.28 11.80 -4.89
N ARG A 244 7.08 12.31 -4.58
CA ARG A 244 6.08 12.65 -5.61
C ARG A 244 6.62 13.60 -6.69
N GLU A 245 7.34 14.66 -6.33
CA GLU A 245 7.88 15.62 -7.32
C GLU A 245 8.94 14.95 -8.20
N LEU A 246 9.84 14.17 -7.60
CA LEU A 246 10.85 13.39 -8.33
C LEU A 246 10.21 12.38 -9.30
N ALA A 247 9.12 11.71 -8.90
CA ALA A 247 8.36 10.81 -9.76
C ALA A 247 7.79 11.56 -10.96
N VAL A 248 7.09 12.67 -10.73
CA VAL A 248 6.46 13.44 -11.81
C VAL A 248 7.52 13.97 -12.77
N GLU A 249 8.60 14.56 -12.26
CA GLU A 249 9.71 15.05 -13.09
C GLU A 249 10.37 13.92 -13.90
N GLY A 250 10.60 12.77 -13.27
CA GLY A 250 11.13 11.58 -13.92
C GLY A 250 10.23 11.07 -15.05
N ILE A 251 8.93 10.91 -14.79
CA ILE A 251 7.94 10.49 -15.79
C ILE A 251 7.91 11.47 -16.97
N LEU A 252 7.97 12.78 -16.71
CA LEU A 252 8.00 13.79 -17.78
C LEU A 252 9.22 13.62 -18.70
N ILE A 253 10.40 13.33 -18.12
CA ILE A 253 11.63 13.04 -18.86
C ILE A 253 11.49 11.73 -19.65
N ASP A 254 10.96 10.68 -19.04
CA ASP A 254 10.78 9.37 -19.66
C ASP A 254 9.80 9.42 -20.84
N VAL A 255 8.71 10.17 -20.69
CA VAL A 255 7.75 10.44 -21.77
C VAL A 255 8.42 11.19 -22.91
N ALA A 256 9.26 12.18 -22.63
CA ALA A 256 10.00 12.91 -23.66
C ALA A 256 11.04 12.05 -24.39
N ARG A 257 11.64 11.08 -23.68
CA ARG A 257 12.56 10.07 -24.23
C ARG A 257 11.83 8.93 -24.95
N GLY A 258 10.54 8.75 -24.71
CA GLY A 258 9.73 7.69 -25.31
C GLY A 258 9.98 6.32 -24.71
N VAL A 259 10.25 6.24 -23.40
CA VAL A 259 10.36 4.99 -22.64
C VAL A 259 9.10 4.13 -22.84
N PRO A 260 9.22 2.85 -23.20
CA PRO A 260 8.07 2.05 -23.67
C PRO A 260 7.03 1.76 -22.58
N ILE A 261 7.44 1.63 -21.32
CA ILE A 261 6.56 1.40 -20.18
C ILE A 261 7.11 2.09 -18.93
N VAL A 262 6.25 2.80 -18.21
CA VAL A 262 6.60 3.47 -16.95
C VAL A 262 5.56 3.10 -15.90
N TYR A 263 6.02 2.68 -14.72
CA TYR A 263 5.19 2.48 -13.53
C TYR A 263 5.56 3.50 -12.46
N CYS A 264 4.56 4.02 -11.75
CA CYS A 264 4.76 4.94 -10.65
C CYS A 264 3.75 4.67 -9.55
N ASP A 265 4.25 4.56 -8.32
CA ASP A 265 3.43 4.45 -7.13
C ASP A 265 3.36 5.77 -6.38
N LEU A 266 2.15 6.32 -6.25
CA LEU A 266 1.90 7.54 -5.48
C LEU A 266 1.46 7.15 -4.07
N LEU A 267 2.44 7.02 -3.17
CA LEU A 267 2.29 6.55 -1.78
C LEU A 267 1.61 7.56 -0.82
N GLY A 268 1.40 8.80 -1.27
CA GLY A 268 1.10 9.91 -0.38
C GLY A 268 -0.19 9.78 0.42
N TYR A 269 -1.25 9.20 -0.14
CA TYR A 269 -2.52 9.06 0.57
C TYR A 269 -2.43 7.99 1.66
N ASP A 270 -1.96 6.80 1.31
CA ASP A 270 -1.82 5.63 2.16
C ASP A 270 -1.00 5.92 3.44
N GLU A 271 0.22 6.46 3.31
CA GLU A 271 1.11 6.78 4.45
C GLU A 271 0.44 7.71 5.47
N PHE A 272 -0.33 8.68 5.01
CA PHE A 272 -1.03 9.62 5.87
C PHE A 272 -2.30 9.01 6.46
N ALA A 273 -3.00 8.20 5.68
CA ALA A 273 -4.19 7.48 6.10
C ALA A 273 -3.85 6.48 7.22
N HIS A 274 -2.72 5.76 7.14
CA HIS A 274 -2.24 4.91 8.23
C HIS A 274 -2.10 5.68 9.55
N ARG A 275 -1.46 6.86 9.52
CA ARG A 275 -1.16 7.60 10.75
C ARG A 275 -2.35 8.35 11.32
N ARG A 276 -3.19 8.95 10.47
CA ARG A 276 -4.22 9.92 10.89
C ARG A 276 -5.65 9.44 10.61
N GLY A 277 -5.81 8.38 9.83
CA GLY A 277 -7.07 7.90 9.30
C GLY A 277 -7.36 8.44 7.89
N PRO A 278 -8.13 7.70 7.06
CA PRO A 278 -8.36 8.02 5.66
C PRO A 278 -9.18 9.30 5.41
N ASP A 279 -9.96 9.72 6.41
CA ASP A 279 -10.76 10.95 6.38
C ASP A 279 -10.04 12.18 6.94
N ALA A 280 -8.82 12.01 7.47
CA ALA A 280 -8.07 13.10 8.05
C ALA A 280 -7.77 14.17 6.99
N PRO A 281 -7.84 15.47 7.34
CA PRO A 281 -7.50 16.56 6.42
C PRO A 281 -6.13 16.39 5.75
N GLU A 282 -5.17 15.81 6.48
CA GLU A 282 -3.83 15.54 5.98
C GLU A 282 -3.83 14.48 4.88
N ALA A 283 -4.50 13.33 5.07
CA ALA A 283 -4.64 12.30 4.03
C ALA A 283 -5.43 12.84 2.83
N VAL A 284 -6.55 13.50 3.09
CA VAL A 284 -7.40 14.13 2.06
C VAL A 284 -6.64 15.21 1.25
N SER A 285 -5.67 15.89 1.85
CA SER A 285 -4.85 16.86 1.12
C SER A 285 -3.96 16.19 0.07
N GLN A 286 -3.52 14.95 0.29
CA GLN A 286 -2.67 14.21 -0.64
C GLN A 286 -3.40 13.84 -1.93
N LEU A 287 -4.72 13.62 -1.86
CA LEU A 287 -5.56 13.41 -3.06
C LEU A 287 -5.49 14.59 -4.03
N ARG A 288 -5.39 15.83 -3.52
CA ARG A 288 -5.19 17.02 -4.37
C ARG A 288 -3.82 17.04 -5.02
N SER A 289 -2.79 16.69 -4.25
CA SER A 289 -1.41 16.59 -4.75
C SER A 289 -1.29 15.52 -5.83
N MET A 290 -1.98 14.37 -5.65
CA MET A 290 -2.07 13.31 -6.64
C MET A 290 -2.81 13.77 -7.90
N ASP A 291 -3.94 14.46 -7.79
CA ASP A 291 -4.68 14.98 -8.95
C ASP A 291 -3.85 15.97 -9.78
N LEU A 292 -3.02 16.80 -9.14
CA LEU A 292 -2.06 17.67 -9.83
C LEU A 292 -0.93 16.88 -10.52
N ALA A 293 -0.42 15.83 -9.87
CA ALA A 293 0.58 14.93 -10.46
C ALA A 293 0.00 14.24 -11.70
N LEU A 294 -1.23 13.72 -11.62
CA LEU A 294 -1.95 13.15 -12.75
C LEU A 294 -2.11 14.17 -13.88
N ALA A 295 -2.52 15.41 -13.57
CA ALA A 295 -2.63 16.46 -14.58
C ALA A 295 -1.33 16.69 -15.36
N ALA A 296 -0.18 16.68 -14.67
CA ALA A 296 1.13 16.81 -15.31
C ALA A 296 1.48 15.60 -16.18
N VAL A 297 1.26 14.37 -15.69
CA VAL A 297 1.53 13.13 -16.43
C VAL A 297 0.69 13.05 -17.71
N TYR A 298 -0.63 13.32 -17.62
CA TYR A 298 -1.50 13.35 -18.78
C TYR A 298 -1.11 14.45 -19.77
N ALA A 299 -0.78 15.65 -19.28
CA ALA A 299 -0.33 16.75 -20.14
C ALA A 299 0.97 16.41 -20.89
N ALA A 300 1.90 15.69 -20.26
CA ALA A 300 3.12 15.21 -20.89
C ALA A 300 2.83 14.20 -21.99
N ALA A 301 2.01 13.17 -21.71
CA ALA A 301 1.62 12.16 -22.70
C ALA A 301 0.91 12.78 -23.92
N GLU A 302 0.02 13.74 -23.68
CA GLU A 302 -0.74 14.44 -24.73
C GLU A 302 0.10 15.46 -25.52
N ALA A 303 1.25 15.89 -24.99
CA ALA A 303 2.17 16.77 -25.71
C ALA A 303 2.93 16.05 -26.82
N VAL A 304 3.02 14.71 -26.75
CA VAL A 304 3.77 13.86 -27.69
C VAL A 304 2.89 12.76 -28.31
N PRO A 305 1.81 13.11 -29.03
CA PRO A 305 0.84 12.13 -29.54
C PRO A 305 1.45 11.09 -30.49
N SER A 306 2.58 11.40 -31.15
CA SER A 306 3.32 10.46 -32.00
C SER A 306 3.90 9.27 -31.24
N LEU A 307 4.10 9.38 -29.92
CA LEU A 307 4.63 8.30 -29.07
C LEU A 307 3.54 7.33 -28.58
N ARG A 308 2.27 7.69 -28.72
CA ARG A 308 1.08 6.83 -28.48
C ARG A 308 1.05 6.18 -27.09
N TYR A 309 1.23 6.99 -26.04
CA TYR A 309 1.07 6.53 -24.66
C TYR A 309 -0.41 6.28 -24.32
N ASP A 310 -0.64 5.16 -23.64
CA ASP A 310 -1.86 4.84 -22.93
C ASP A 310 -1.62 5.00 -21.43
N VAL A 311 -2.44 5.81 -20.77
CA VAL A 311 -2.33 6.10 -19.34
C VAL A 311 -3.42 5.35 -18.59
N TYR A 312 -3.00 4.49 -17.65
CA TYR A 312 -3.88 3.83 -16.71
C TYR A 312 -3.60 4.38 -15.31
N VAL A 313 -4.67 4.68 -14.57
CA VAL A 313 -4.59 5.06 -13.16
C VAL A 313 -5.44 4.08 -12.36
N PHE A 314 -4.89 3.49 -11.32
CA PHE A 314 -5.60 2.48 -10.53
C PHE A 314 -5.16 2.54 -9.08
N SER A 315 -5.81 1.76 -8.24
CA SER A 315 -5.36 1.52 -6.87
C SER A 315 -5.13 0.02 -6.67
N ASP A 316 -4.26 -0.33 -5.75
CA ASP A 316 -3.98 -1.70 -5.34
C ASP A 316 -4.98 -2.19 -4.29
N HIS A 317 -5.33 -1.32 -3.35
CA HIS A 317 -6.34 -1.52 -2.31
C HIS A 317 -6.94 -0.18 -1.87
N GLY A 318 -8.05 -0.25 -1.12
CA GLY A 318 -8.56 0.91 -0.41
C GLY A 318 -8.02 1.03 1.01
N HIS A 319 -8.68 1.90 1.79
CA HIS A 319 -8.29 2.22 3.16
C HIS A 319 -9.54 2.41 4.02
N VAL A 320 -9.55 1.84 5.22
CA VAL A 320 -10.63 2.00 6.21
C VAL A 320 -10.12 2.70 7.47
N ALA A 321 -10.97 3.48 8.13
CA ALA A 321 -10.64 4.07 9.43
C ALA A 321 -10.61 3.00 10.51
N THR A 322 -9.58 2.99 11.35
CA THR A 322 -9.37 1.96 12.37
C THR A 322 -9.07 2.55 13.74
N LYS A 323 -9.06 1.68 14.75
CA LYS A 323 -8.52 1.97 16.08
C LYS A 323 -7.45 0.94 16.45
N PRO A 324 -6.31 1.34 17.02
CA PRO A 324 -5.29 0.39 17.46
C PRO A 324 -5.82 -0.57 18.53
N PHE A 325 -5.42 -1.84 18.46
CA PHE A 325 -5.80 -2.91 19.38
C PHE A 325 -5.46 -2.56 20.83
N GLU A 326 -4.32 -1.92 21.07
CA GLU A 326 -3.87 -1.45 22.38
C GLU A 326 -4.84 -0.44 22.99
N SER A 327 -5.62 0.28 22.16
CA SER A 327 -6.64 1.22 22.63
C SER A 327 -7.87 0.51 23.23
N PHE A 328 -8.02 -0.80 22.99
CA PHE A 328 -9.09 -1.63 23.54
C PHE A 328 -8.62 -2.48 24.72
N THR A 329 -7.41 -3.05 24.61
CA THR A 329 -6.91 -4.06 25.56
C THR A 329 -5.83 -3.51 26.48
N GLY A 330 -5.21 -2.39 26.13
CA GLY A 330 -4.05 -1.88 26.85
C GLY A 330 -2.78 -2.71 26.63
N LEU A 331 -2.76 -3.68 25.73
CA LEU A 331 -1.60 -4.53 25.43
C LEU A 331 -1.45 -4.61 23.91
N SER A 332 -0.22 -4.70 23.41
CA SER A 332 -0.05 -5.07 22.00
C SER A 332 -0.58 -6.48 21.75
N LEU A 333 -0.88 -6.84 20.51
CA LEU A 333 -1.32 -8.19 20.19
C LEU A 333 -0.31 -9.26 20.65
N PRO A 334 1.01 -9.15 20.42
CA PRO A 334 1.97 -10.15 20.90
C PRO A 334 2.04 -10.24 22.43
N GLU A 335 1.97 -9.11 23.15
CA GLU A 335 1.89 -9.13 24.62
C GLU A 335 0.62 -9.86 25.09
N TYR A 336 -0.52 -9.56 24.46
CA TYR A 336 -1.80 -10.17 24.77
C TYR A 336 -1.79 -11.68 24.52
N LEU A 337 -1.26 -12.13 23.38
CA LEU A 337 -1.23 -13.55 23.05
C LEU A 337 -0.19 -14.33 23.85
N ALA A 338 0.98 -13.75 24.14
CA ALA A 338 1.99 -14.41 24.97
C ALA A 338 1.52 -14.61 26.42
N LEU A 339 0.76 -13.66 26.97
CA LEU A 339 0.12 -13.82 28.28
C LEU A 339 -0.95 -14.93 28.25
N ALA A 340 -1.79 -14.95 27.21
CA ALA A 340 -2.82 -15.96 27.04
C ALA A 340 -2.24 -17.37 26.87
N ASP A 341 -1.14 -17.51 26.12
CA ASP A 341 -0.42 -18.77 25.95
C ASP A 341 0.22 -19.25 27.26
N GLY A 342 0.75 -18.32 28.07
CA GLY A 342 1.28 -18.58 29.41
C GLY A 342 0.22 -18.91 30.47
N GLY A 343 -1.06 -19.01 30.10
CA GLY A 343 -2.16 -19.30 31.02
C GLY A 343 -2.55 -18.13 31.93
N VAL A 344 -2.06 -16.92 31.64
CA VAL A 344 -2.42 -15.71 32.37
C VAL A 344 -3.75 -15.16 31.83
N ALA A 345 -4.68 -14.88 32.73
CA ALA A 345 -5.95 -14.26 32.36
C ALA A 345 -5.68 -12.86 31.77
N VAL A 346 -6.06 -12.68 30.51
CA VAL A 346 -5.91 -11.41 29.79
C VAL A 346 -7.17 -10.55 29.91
N PRO A 347 -7.06 -9.21 29.82
CA PRO A 347 -8.22 -8.34 29.88
C PRO A 347 -9.23 -8.68 28.78
N ARG A 348 -10.44 -9.08 29.20
CA ARG A 348 -11.59 -9.28 28.29
C ARG A 348 -12.20 -7.95 27.84
N ARG A 349 -11.99 -6.89 28.62
CA ARG A 349 -12.52 -5.54 28.44
C ARG A 349 -11.70 -4.54 29.26
N LEU A 350 -11.35 -3.40 28.67
CA LEU A 350 -11.18 -2.15 29.40
C LEU A 350 -12.28 -1.20 28.94
N GLY A 351 -12.95 -0.50 29.87
CA GLY A 351 -13.84 0.60 29.47
C GLY A 351 -13.06 1.66 28.70
N GLY A 352 -13.71 2.42 27.80
CA GLY A 352 -13.01 3.45 27.00
C GLY A 352 -12.22 4.43 27.87
N GLU A 353 -12.71 4.76 29.06
CA GLU A 353 -12.02 5.60 30.04
C GLU A 353 -10.84 4.91 30.74
N GLU A 354 -10.93 3.60 30.99
CA GLU A 354 -9.87 2.81 31.65
C GLU A 354 -8.72 2.49 30.69
N ALA A 355 -9.04 2.19 29.42
CA ALA A 355 -8.06 2.05 28.35
C ALA A 355 -7.35 3.39 28.08
N VAL A 356 -8.09 4.50 28.10
CA VAL A 356 -7.52 5.86 28.03
C VAL A 356 -6.63 6.15 29.24
N ARG A 357 -7.04 5.82 30.47
CA ARG A 357 -6.20 5.99 31.67
C ARG A 357 -4.91 5.16 31.62
N LEU A 358 -4.97 3.91 31.16
CA LEU A 358 -3.78 3.08 31.00
C LEU A 358 -2.87 3.61 29.88
N ALA A 359 -3.47 4.06 28.77
CA ALA A 359 -2.76 4.70 27.68
C ALA A 359 -2.09 6.02 28.10
N GLN A 360 -2.78 6.86 28.89
CA GLN A 360 -2.30 8.08 29.53
C GLN A 360 -1.20 7.80 30.54
N THR A 361 -1.32 6.76 31.36
CA THR A 361 -0.27 6.36 32.33
C THR A 361 1.03 6.00 31.61
N ARG A 362 0.95 5.24 30.51
CA ARG A 362 2.11 4.95 29.65
C ARG A 362 2.62 6.19 28.91
N ALA A 363 1.73 7.11 28.54
CA ALA A 363 2.08 8.35 27.86
C ALA A 363 2.82 9.35 28.77
N VAL A 364 2.37 9.50 30.02
CA VAL A 364 3.06 10.24 31.08
C VAL A 364 4.46 9.67 31.28
N ARG A 365 4.62 8.34 31.27
CA ARG A 365 5.93 7.69 31.36
C ARG A 365 6.83 7.94 30.16
N ALA A 366 6.28 7.92 28.94
CA ALA A 366 7.01 8.27 27.72
C ALA A 366 7.44 9.75 27.74
N ALA A 367 6.61 10.65 28.25
CA ALA A 367 6.95 12.05 28.45
C ALA A 367 8.03 12.25 29.54
N LEU A 368 8.02 11.44 30.60
CA LEU A 368 9.07 11.42 31.62
C LEU A 368 10.39 10.83 31.11
N SER A 369 10.39 10.08 30.00
CA SER A 369 11.59 9.48 29.43
C SER A 369 12.53 10.50 28.74
N THR A 370 12.03 11.69 28.42
CA THR A 370 12.82 12.81 27.86
C THR A 370 13.39 13.75 28.93
N TRP A 371 13.09 13.51 30.22
CA TRP A 371 13.57 14.34 31.34
C TRP A 371 14.96 13.89 31.86
N PRO A 372 15.72 14.80 32.50
CA PRO A 372 17.03 14.47 33.09
C PRO A 372 16.98 13.27 34.04
N ALA A 373 18.02 12.42 34.01
CA ALA A 373 18.05 11.13 34.69
C ALA A 373 17.72 11.18 36.20
N ALA A 374 18.13 12.25 36.89
CA ALA A 374 17.91 12.41 38.34
C ALA A 374 16.43 12.52 38.74
N LEU A 375 15.60 13.20 37.95
CA LEU A 375 14.15 13.34 38.20
C LEU A 375 13.38 12.06 37.83
N ARG A 376 13.82 11.40 36.76
CA ARG A 376 13.28 10.14 36.24
C ARG A 376 13.44 8.98 37.23
N VAL A 377 14.58 8.90 37.94
CA VAL A 377 14.86 7.84 38.94
C VAL A 377 14.00 7.99 40.20
N ARG A 378 13.66 9.21 40.62
CA ARG A 378 12.95 9.47 41.88
C ARG A 378 11.43 9.23 41.77
N LEU A 379 10.83 9.60 40.63
CA LEU A 379 9.41 9.35 40.33
C LEU A 379 9.18 7.96 39.70
N GLY A 380 10.15 7.44 38.92
CA GLY A 380 10.09 6.11 38.29
C GLY A 380 9.94 4.98 39.30
N ARG A 381 10.60 5.04 40.47
CA ARG A 381 10.51 3.99 41.51
C ARG A 381 9.12 3.79 42.12
N GLY A 382 8.24 4.79 42.04
CA GLY A 382 6.84 4.69 42.49
C GLY A 382 5.95 4.04 41.43
N LEU A 383 6.12 4.43 40.17
CA LEU A 383 5.43 3.84 39.01
C LEU A 383 5.91 2.40 38.74
N ASP A 384 7.20 2.12 38.93
CA ASP A 384 7.79 0.78 38.84
C ASP A 384 7.24 -0.17 39.91
N ARG A 385 6.81 0.32 41.08
CA ARG A 385 6.17 -0.51 42.10
C ARG A 385 4.71 -0.82 41.75
N LEU A 386 4.01 0.13 41.13
CA LEU A 386 2.64 -0.06 40.65
C LEU A 386 2.59 -1.02 39.44
N GLU A 387 3.52 -0.89 38.49
CA GLU A 387 3.58 -1.69 37.27
C GLU A 387 4.21 -3.09 37.49
N ARG A 388 5.22 -3.23 38.37
CA ARG A 388 5.70 -4.57 38.79
C ARG A 388 4.64 -5.37 39.55
N GLY A 389 3.67 -4.69 40.17
CA GLY A 389 2.51 -5.33 40.79
C GLY A 389 1.41 -5.77 39.81
N VAL A 390 1.32 -5.17 38.62
CA VAL A 390 0.20 -5.39 37.68
C VAL A 390 0.61 -6.09 36.38
N ILE A 391 1.78 -5.77 35.82
CA ILE A 391 2.21 -6.25 34.49
C ILE A 391 3.59 -6.93 34.56
N GLY A 392 4.52 -6.42 35.39
CA GLY A 392 5.89 -6.96 35.45
C GLY A 392 5.99 -8.40 35.97
N HIS A 393 5.10 -8.81 36.87
CA HIS A 393 5.00 -10.21 37.28
C HIS A 393 4.38 -11.08 36.17
N ALA A 394 3.36 -10.58 35.48
CA ALA A 394 2.65 -11.29 34.40
C ALA A 394 3.50 -11.48 33.13
N LEU A 395 4.21 -10.44 32.67
CA LEU A 395 5.15 -10.54 31.54
C LEU A 395 6.41 -11.37 31.87
N GLY A 396 6.74 -11.55 33.15
CA GLY A 396 7.78 -12.49 33.59
C GLY A 396 7.44 -13.96 33.29
N PHE A 397 6.15 -14.28 33.06
CA PHE A 397 5.67 -15.59 32.61
C PHE A 397 5.47 -15.67 31.08
N ALA A 398 5.49 -14.54 30.36
CA ALA A 398 5.25 -14.49 28.92
C ALA A 398 6.51 -14.90 28.15
N ARG A 399 6.41 -16.00 27.39
CA ARG A 399 7.42 -16.40 26.41
C ARG A 399 7.11 -15.77 25.05
N LEU A 400 7.57 -14.53 24.87
CA LEU A 400 7.37 -13.75 23.63
C LEU A 400 8.01 -14.40 22.39
N ASP A 401 8.87 -15.40 22.58
CA ASP A 401 9.51 -16.16 21.52
C ASP A 401 8.65 -17.31 20.97
N ARG A 402 7.64 -17.80 21.73
CA ARG A 402 6.78 -18.93 21.33
C ARG A 402 5.63 -18.55 20.41
N VAL A 403 5.07 -17.36 20.62
CA VAL A 403 3.98 -16.82 19.80
C VAL A 403 4.49 -15.55 19.14
N VAL A 404 4.76 -15.64 17.84
CA VAL A 404 5.19 -14.50 17.04
C VAL A 404 4.00 -13.96 16.27
N THR A 405 3.83 -12.64 16.28
CA THR A 405 2.82 -11.95 15.49
C THR A 405 3.48 -11.09 14.42
N ALA A 406 3.01 -11.20 13.19
CA ALA A 406 3.34 -10.24 12.13
C ALA A 406 2.12 -9.35 11.92
N GLU A 407 2.19 -8.12 12.44
CA GLU A 407 1.12 -7.13 12.41
C GLU A 407 1.25 -6.28 11.14
N ALA A 408 0.24 -6.31 10.28
CA ALA A 408 0.18 -5.55 9.04
C ALA A 408 -1.19 -4.86 8.97
N GLY A 409 -1.31 -3.77 9.72
CA GLY A 409 -2.55 -3.02 9.77
C GLY A 409 -3.66 -3.69 10.60
N ASP A 410 -4.85 -3.85 10.03
CA ASP A 410 -5.99 -4.58 10.62
C ASP A 410 -5.99 -6.08 10.29
N LEU A 411 -4.89 -6.56 9.73
CA LEU A 411 -4.57 -7.97 9.59
C LEU A 411 -3.32 -8.31 10.41
N ALA A 412 -3.34 -9.45 11.10
CA ALA A 412 -2.16 -9.98 11.77
C ALA A 412 -2.04 -11.49 11.58
N HIS A 413 -0.85 -11.95 11.21
CA HIS A 413 -0.54 -13.38 11.22
C HIS A 413 0.02 -13.79 12.57
N VAL A 414 -0.43 -14.92 13.10
CA VAL A 414 0.06 -15.52 14.35
C VAL A 414 0.78 -16.82 14.01
N TYR A 415 1.99 -16.98 14.54
CA TYR A 415 2.86 -18.13 14.33
C TYR A 415 3.27 -18.74 15.67
N PHE A 416 3.13 -20.05 15.79
CA PHE A 416 3.67 -20.82 16.90
C PHE A 416 5.05 -21.36 16.53
N THR A 417 6.12 -20.86 17.15
CA THR A 417 7.51 -21.09 16.72
C THR A 417 8.08 -22.44 17.15
N ASP A 418 7.42 -23.12 18.09
CA ASP A 418 7.76 -24.50 18.49
C ASP A 418 7.52 -25.51 17.33
N GLU A 419 6.81 -25.10 16.27
CA GLU A 419 6.47 -25.92 15.11
C GLU A 419 7.23 -25.50 13.84
N ARG A 420 7.86 -26.47 13.17
CA ARG A 420 8.63 -26.23 11.93
C ARG A 420 7.74 -26.05 10.70
N ALA A 421 6.50 -26.52 10.75
CA ALA A 421 5.52 -26.44 9.67
C ALA A 421 4.23 -25.76 10.17
N PRO A 422 3.42 -25.17 9.29
CA PRO A 422 2.12 -24.63 9.67
C PRO A 422 1.24 -25.70 10.33
N ILE A 423 0.53 -25.31 11.38
CA ILE A 423 -0.43 -26.19 12.07
C ILE A 423 -1.87 -25.78 11.80
N ASP A 424 -2.79 -26.75 11.87
CA ASP A 424 -4.22 -26.54 11.66
C ASP A 424 -4.95 -26.10 12.94
N LEU A 425 -6.22 -25.72 12.81
CA LEU A 425 -7.03 -25.22 13.93
C LEU A 425 -7.15 -26.26 15.06
N GLU A 426 -7.24 -27.55 14.74
CA GLU A 426 -7.33 -28.62 15.74
C GLU A 426 -6.03 -28.76 16.55
N ALA A 427 -4.88 -28.68 15.88
CA ALA A 427 -3.58 -28.64 16.52
C ALA A 427 -3.41 -27.41 17.41
N VAL A 428 -3.83 -26.23 16.96
CA VAL A 428 -3.84 -25.00 17.78
C VAL A 428 -4.74 -25.17 18.99
N ARG A 429 -5.94 -25.72 18.82
CA ARG A 429 -6.89 -25.96 19.92
C ARG A 429 -6.32 -26.88 21.00
N ARG A 430 -5.56 -27.90 20.61
CA ARG A 430 -4.92 -28.85 21.54
C ARG A 430 -3.70 -28.27 22.25
N ARG A 431 -2.88 -27.48 21.55
CA ARG A 431 -1.56 -27.02 22.06
C ARG A 431 -1.57 -25.62 22.66
N HIS A 432 -2.38 -24.72 22.10
CA HIS A 432 -2.47 -23.30 22.48
C HIS A 432 -3.92 -22.89 22.78
N PRO A 433 -4.65 -23.60 23.66
CA PRO A 433 -6.06 -23.32 23.93
C PRO A 433 -6.28 -21.91 24.51
N GLY A 434 -5.32 -21.38 25.27
CA GLY A 434 -5.37 -20.03 25.84
C GLY A 434 -5.39 -18.93 24.78
N VAL A 435 -4.54 -19.06 23.74
CA VAL A 435 -4.50 -18.14 22.59
C VAL A 435 -5.83 -18.15 21.85
N LEU A 436 -6.37 -19.35 21.56
CA LEU A 436 -7.63 -19.49 20.87
C LEU A 436 -8.81 -18.88 21.67
N SER A 437 -8.85 -19.12 22.99
CA SER A 437 -9.88 -18.53 23.87
C SER A 437 -9.77 -17.01 23.90
N ALA A 438 -8.57 -16.48 24.06
CA ALA A 438 -8.32 -15.04 24.11
C ALA A 438 -8.76 -14.32 22.83
N LEU A 439 -8.43 -14.88 21.66
CA LEU A 439 -8.85 -14.33 20.38
C LEU A 439 -10.38 -14.40 20.19
N ARG A 440 -11.03 -15.52 20.56
CA ARG A 440 -12.49 -15.67 20.43
C ARG A 440 -13.28 -14.77 21.37
N GLU A 441 -12.77 -14.51 22.58
CA GLU A 441 -13.44 -13.71 23.60
C GLU A 441 -13.19 -12.21 23.45
N SER A 442 -12.12 -11.82 22.74
CA SER A 442 -11.75 -10.42 22.59
C SER A 442 -12.72 -9.65 21.68
N ARG A 443 -13.30 -8.57 22.20
CA ARG A 443 -14.09 -7.63 21.38
C ARG A 443 -13.24 -6.82 20.41
N ALA A 444 -11.92 -6.87 20.52
CA ALA A 444 -11.00 -6.22 19.59
C ALA A 444 -10.58 -7.13 18.43
N VAL A 445 -11.11 -8.36 18.38
CA VAL A 445 -10.93 -9.31 17.29
C VAL A 445 -12.23 -9.43 16.50
N GLY A 446 -12.12 -9.37 15.17
CA GLY A 446 -13.27 -9.48 14.28
C GLY A 446 -13.47 -10.90 13.77
N ILE A 447 -12.51 -11.37 13.00
CA ILE A 447 -12.50 -12.71 12.41
C ILE A 447 -11.14 -13.34 12.69
N VAL A 448 -11.12 -14.60 13.09
CA VAL A 448 -9.90 -15.42 13.07
C VAL A 448 -10.07 -16.48 12.02
N VAL A 449 -9.18 -16.58 11.05
CA VAL A 449 -9.19 -17.65 10.05
C VAL A 449 -8.01 -18.58 10.27
N ALA A 450 -8.23 -19.87 10.10
CA ALA A 450 -7.21 -20.90 10.28
C ALA A 450 -7.32 -21.96 9.18
N ARG A 451 -6.21 -22.66 8.95
CA ARG A 451 -6.20 -23.86 8.10
C ARG A 451 -6.97 -24.96 8.81
N GLN A 452 -7.99 -25.50 8.15
CA GLN A 452 -8.72 -26.69 8.56
C GLN A 452 -9.57 -27.15 7.37
N GLY A 453 -9.66 -28.45 7.15
CA GLY A 453 -10.47 -29.00 6.05
C GLY A 453 -9.99 -28.50 4.67
N ARG A 454 -10.94 -28.33 3.73
CA ARG A 454 -10.62 -28.06 2.31
C ARG A 454 -10.34 -26.60 2.01
N ARG A 455 -11.03 -25.66 2.66
CA ARG A 455 -10.95 -24.21 2.37
C ARG A 455 -10.54 -23.36 3.58
N GLY A 456 -10.32 -23.96 4.74
CA GLY A 456 -10.13 -23.23 5.99
C GLY A 456 -11.44 -23.01 6.74
N VAL A 457 -11.30 -22.54 7.98
CA VAL A 457 -12.40 -22.27 8.90
C VAL A 457 -12.23 -20.85 9.44
N ALA A 458 -13.35 -20.13 9.52
CA ALA A 458 -13.41 -18.81 10.14
C ALA A 458 -14.11 -18.87 11.48
N LEU A 459 -13.52 -18.24 12.49
CA LEU A 459 -14.12 -17.98 13.79
C LEU A 459 -14.61 -16.55 13.80
N ALA A 460 -15.92 -16.37 13.82
CA ALA A 460 -16.54 -15.05 13.78
C ALA A 460 -17.81 -15.07 14.63
N ARG A 461 -18.05 -13.99 15.39
CA ARG A 461 -19.25 -13.84 16.25
C ARG A 461 -19.48 -15.04 17.21
N GLY A 462 -18.41 -15.70 17.65
CA GLY A 462 -18.47 -16.86 18.54
C GLY A 462 -18.71 -18.20 17.85
N GLU A 463 -19.02 -18.19 16.55
CA GLU A 463 -19.27 -19.38 15.73
C GLU A 463 -18.00 -19.84 15.01
N GLU A 464 -17.96 -21.14 14.67
CA GLU A 464 -16.95 -21.76 13.81
C GLU A 464 -17.62 -22.07 12.46
N LEU A 465 -17.15 -21.44 11.39
CA LEU A 465 -17.77 -21.41 10.07
C LEU A 465 -16.83 -22.04 9.03
N ASP A 466 -17.22 -23.17 8.44
CA ASP A 466 -16.43 -23.83 7.38
C ASP A 466 -16.58 -23.08 6.05
N LEU A 467 -15.46 -22.61 5.50
CA LEU A 467 -15.42 -21.83 4.25
C LEU A 467 -15.78 -22.66 3.00
N ALA A 468 -15.93 -23.98 3.13
CA ALA A 468 -16.42 -24.88 2.09
C ALA A 468 -17.94 -25.10 2.14
N LEU A 469 -18.62 -24.76 3.24
CA LEU A 469 -20.06 -24.99 3.42
C LEU A 469 -20.87 -23.71 3.10
N PRO A 470 -21.75 -23.71 2.08
CA PRO A 470 -22.52 -22.53 1.71
C PRO A 470 -23.37 -21.93 2.85
N ALA A 471 -23.90 -22.78 3.74
CA ALA A 471 -24.69 -22.33 4.90
C ALA A 471 -23.85 -21.55 5.92
N ASP A 472 -22.58 -21.93 6.11
CA ASP A 472 -21.65 -21.22 6.99
C ASP A 472 -21.15 -19.94 6.33
N VAL A 473 -20.83 -20.02 5.04
CA VAL A 473 -20.44 -18.85 4.23
C VAL A 473 -21.50 -17.75 4.31
N ALA A 474 -22.80 -18.07 4.21
CA ALA A 474 -23.88 -17.08 4.28
C ALA A 474 -23.96 -16.33 5.62
N ARG A 475 -23.33 -16.86 6.69
CA ARG A 475 -23.31 -16.25 8.03
C ARG A 475 -22.07 -15.40 8.30
N LEU A 476 -21.10 -15.38 7.39
CA LEU A 476 -19.91 -14.55 7.54
C LEU A 476 -20.30 -13.06 7.63
N PRO A 477 -19.63 -12.26 8.49
CA PRO A 477 -20.07 -10.92 8.83
C PRO A 477 -19.66 -9.88 7.79
N HIS A 478 -19.99 -10.06 6.51
CA HIS A 478 -19.62 -9.15 5.41
C HIS A 478 -20.81 -8.96 4.44
N PRO A 479 -20.97 -7.78 3.80
CA PRO A 479 -22.06 -7.54 2.84
C PRO A 479 -22.06 -8.49 1.64
N ASP A 480 -20.87 -8.99 1.29
CA ASP A 480 -20.65 -10.05 0.29
C ASP A 480 -19.96 -11.25 0.97
N PRO A 481 -20.71 -12.18 1.58
CA PRO A 481 -20.12 -13.30 2.31
C PRO A 481 -19.35 -14.27 1.40
N ALA A 482 -19.74 -14.39 0.12
CA ALA A 482 -19.06 -15.24 -0.84
C ALA A 482 -17.67 -14.69 -1.20
N LEU A 483 -17.56 -13.38 -1.40
CA LEU A 483 -16.27 -12.70 -1.56
C LEU A 483 -15.40 -12.92 -0.33
N LEU A 484 -15.94 -12.70 0.88
CA LEU A 484 -15.18 -12.87 2.12
C LEU A 484 -14.67 -14.32 2.25
N ALA A 485 -15.52 -15.32 2.01
CA ALA A 485 -15.09 -16.72 2.06
C ALA A 485 -13.99 -17.04 1.05
N GLY A 486 -14.07 -16.48 -0.17
CA GLY A 486 -13.02 -16.58 -1.17
C GLY A 486 -11.70 -15.97 -0.69
N TYR A 487 -11.76 -14.74 -0.18
CA TYR A 487 -10.61 -14.00 0.35
C TYR A 487 -9.94 -14.75 1.50
N LEU A 488 -10.72 -15.19 2.49
CA LEU A 488 -10.21 -15.92 3.66
C LEU A 488 -9.57 -17.25 3.26
N ALA A 489 -10.20 -18.00 2.34
CA ALA A 489 -9.67 -19.26 1.86
C ALA A 489 -8.36 -19.08 1.09
N ASP A 490 -8.28 -18.08 0.21
CA ASP A 490 -7.06 -17.72 -0.51
C ASP A 490 -5.95 -17.33 0.47
N LEU A 491 -6.26 -16.48 1.46
CA LEU A 491 -5.31 -15.98 2.45
C LEU A 491 -4.68 -17.11 3.27
N VAL A 492 -5.48 -18.02 3.83
CA VAL A 492 -4.94 -19.15 4.59
C VAL A 492 -4.40 -20.27 3.71
N SER A 493 -4.54 -20.20 2.39
CA SER A 493 -3.86 -21.13 1.48
C SER A 493 -2.40 -20.74 1.24
N LEU A 494 -2.04 -19.45 1.38
CA LEU A 494 -0.71 -18.93 1.11
C LEU A 494 0.37 -19.66 1.91
N PRO A 495 1.49 -20.12 1.33
CA PRO A 495 2.48 -20.93 2.04
C PRO A 495 3.05 -20.27 3.31
N HIS A 496 3.17 -18.95 3.30
CA HIS A 496 3.74 -18.15 4.38
C HIS A 496 2.68 -17.53 5.31
N ALA A 497 1.38 -17.80 5.11
CA ALA A 497 0.38 -17.33 6.06
C ALA A 497 0.54 -18.05 7.40
N GLY A 498 0.36 -17.28 8.48
CA GLY A 498 0.36 -17.77 9.87
C GLY A 498 -0.60 -18.93 10.14
N ASP A 499 -0.39 -19.59 11.28
CA ASP A 499 -1.24 -20.70 11.73
C ASP A 499 -2.67 -20.21 12.01
N LEU A 500 -2.76 -18.99 12.54
CA LEU A 500 -3.98 -18.19 12.59
C LEU A 500 -3.72 -16.87 11.86
N VAL A 501 -4.75 -16.35 11.19
CA VAL A 501 -4.78 -14.98 10.69
C VAL A 501 -5.94 -14.25 11.34
N VAL A 502 -5.64 -13.13 11.98
CA VAL A 502 -6.60 -12.33 12.75
C VAL A 502 -6.92 -11.09 11.94
N LEU A 503 -8.22 -10.82 11.73
CA LEU A 503 -8.71 -9.67 10.99
C LEU A 503 -9.56 -8.77 11.91
N GLY A 504 -9.33 -7.47 11.79
CA GLY A 504 -9.96 -6.41 12.56
C GLY A 504 -11.38 -6.06 12.12
N TRP A 505 -11.84 -6.58 10.98
CA TRP A 505 -13.20 -6.38 10.48
C TRP A 505 -14.24 -7.08 11.35
N ARG A 506 -15.17 -6.29 11.93
CA ARG A 506 -16.15 -6.75 12.92
C ARG A 506 -17.59 -6.74 12.40
N GLY A 507 -17.77 -6.49 11.11
CA GLY A 507 -19.07 -6.30 10.47
C GLY A 507 -19.49 -4.84 10.37
N GLU A 508 -20.55 -4.59 9.60
CA GLU A 508 -21.04 -3.24 9.31
C GLU A 508 -21.38 -2.44 10.58
N GLY A 509 -21.07 -1.15 10.56
CA GLY A 509 -21.32 -0.22 11.65
C GLY A 509 -20.39 -0.36 12.86
N GLN A 510 -19.44 -1.31 12.84
CA GLN A 510 -18.36 -1.38 13.81
C GLN A 510 -17.08 -0.77 13.23
N VAL A 511 -16.31 -0.05 14.05
CA VAL A 511 -14.99 0.44 13.65
C VAL A 511 -14.03 -0.76 13.64
N PRO A 512 -13.33 -1.05 12.52
CA PRO A 512 -12.31 -2.08 12.46
C PRO A 512 -11.14 -1.80 13.40
N VAL A 513 -10.43 -2.85 13.79
CA VAL A 513 -9.33 -2.78 14.75
C VAL A 513 -8.00 -3.06 14.07
N ALA A 514 -7.09 -2.08 14.10
CA ALA A 514 -5.72 -2.28 13.64
C ALA A 514 -4.91 -3.00 14.74
N TYR A 515 -4.17 -4.04 14.38
CA TYR A 515 -3.21 -4.70 15.27
C TYR A 515 -1.87 -3.98 15.30
N ALA A 516 -1.57 -3.19 14.26
CA ALA A 516 -0.53 -2.16 14.30
C ALA A 516 -1.06 -0.86 14.93
N TRP A 517 -0.16 0.00 15.42
CA TRP A 517 -0.51 1.32 15.97
C TRP A 517 -0.87 2.33 14.86
N GLU A 518 -2.04 2.13 14.27
CA GLU A 518 -2.54 2.86 13.09
C GLU A 518 -4.02 3.26 13.26
N PHE A 519 -4.40 4.35 12.61
CA PHE A 519 -5.74 4.95 12.68
C PHE A 519 -6.50 4.89 11.34
N GLY A 520 -5.80 4.49 10.29
CA GLY A 520 -6.37 3.93 9.08
C GLY A 520 -5.62 2.65 8.76
N SER A 521 -6.26 1.71 8.10
CA SER A 521 -5.60 0.48 7.70
C SER A 521 -6.14 -0.11 6.41
N HIS A 522 -5.40 -1.09 5.93
CA HIS A 522 -5.73 -1.93 4.79
C HIS A 522 -5.15 -3.34 5.03
N GLY A 523 -5.37 -4.27 4.11
CA GLY A 523 -4.94 -5.68 4.21
C GLY A 523 -6.01 -6.61 4.76
N GLY A 524 -7.00 -6.06 5.45
CA GLY A 524 -8.17 -6.74 5.97
C GLY A 524 -9.24 -7.00 4.91
N VAL A 525 -10.49 -6.90 5.34
CA VAL A 525 -11.67 -7.33 4.58
C VAL A 525 -12.87 -6.39 4.73
N ALA A 526 -12.65 -5.16 5.21
CA ALA A 526 -13.69 -4.16 5.11
C ALA A 526 -14.02 -3.89 3.63
N PRO A 527 -15.29 -3.61 3.28
CA PRO A 527 -15.68 -3.31 1.90
C PRO A 527 -14.79 -2.24 1.26
N GLU A 528 -14.52 -1.15 1.99
CA GLU A 528 -13.69 -0.06 1.52
C GLU A 528 -12.24 -0.47 1.22
N GLU A 529 -11.68 -1.47 1.90
CA GLU A 529 -10.32 -1.98 1.65
C GLU A 529 -10.27 -2.81 0.37
N LEU A 530 -11.34 -3.56 0.10
CA LEU A 530 -11.44 -4.45 -1.05
C LEU A 530 -11.87 -3.72 -2.33
N GLU A 531 -12.45 -2.52 -2.22
CA GLU A 531 -12.84 -1.69 -3.36
C GLU A 531 -11.63 -1.03 -4.05
N THR A 532 -11.46 -1.28 -5.34
CA THR A 532 -10.48 -0.57 -6.18
C THR A 532 -11.10 -0.15 -7.52
N PHE A 533 -10.31 0.48 -8.39
CA PHE A 533 -10.76 1.04 -9.65
C PHE A 533 -9.65 1.06 -10.71
N PHE A 534 -10.09 1.22 -11.96
CA PHE A 534 -9.23 1.51 -13.11
C PHE A 534 -9.78 2.69 -13.89
N VAL A 535 -9.04 3.79 -13.91
CA VAL A 535 -9.16 4.82 -14.93
C VAL A 535 -8.36 4.38 -16.13
N HIS A 536 -9.00 4.34 -17.29
CA HIS A 536 -8.39 3.82 -18.51
C HIS A 536 -8.55 4.79 -19.70
N PRO A 537 -7.73 4.65 -20.75
CA PRO A 537 -7.88 5.45 -21.97
C PRO A 537 -9.26 5.27 -22.62
N PRO A 538 -9.74 6.25 -23.40
CA PRO A 538 -11.00 6.14 -24.10
C PRO A 538 -10.92 5.01 -25.14
N GLY A 539 -12.00 4.21 -25.25
CA GLY A 539 -12.04 3.05 -26.14
C GLY A 539 -11.19 1.86 -25.70
N CYS A 540 -10.78 1.81 -24.42
CA CYS A 540 -10.11 0.64 -23.85
C CYS A 540 -10.97 -0.62 -24.02
N ALA A 541 -10.35 -1.68 -24.58
CA ALA A 541 -11.01 -2.98 -24.75
C ALA A 541 -10.79 -3.93 -23.56
N LEU A 542 -9.90 -3.56 -22.62
CA LEU A 542 -9.64 -4.36 -21.42
C LEU A 542 -10.87 -4.36 -20.52
N ARG A 543 -11.21 -5.53 -20.00
CA ARG A 543 -12.32 -5.72 -19.08
C ARG A 543 -11.76 -5.94 -17.68
N PHE A 544 -11.86 -4.90 -16.87
CA PHE A 544 -11.61 -4.97 -15.44
C PHE A 544 -12.92 -5.46 -14.81
N GLY A 545 -13.04 -6.77 -14.61
CA GLY A 545 -14.24 -7.35 -14.00
C GLY A 545 -14.40 -6.94 -12.52
N ASP A 546 -15.51 -7.31 -11.89
CA ASP A 546 -15.76 -7.01 -10.48
C ASP A 546 -14.78 -7.73 -9.53
N THR A 547 -13.97 -8.67 -10.01
CA THR A 547 -12.91 -9.32 -9.23
C THR A 547 -11.70 -9.51 -10.12
N VAL A 548 -10.72 -8.64 -9.97
CA VAL A 548 -9.51 -8.69 -10.76
C VAL A 548 -8.35 -8.99 -9.84
N ARG A 549 -7.87 -10.24 -9.90
CA ARG A 549 -6.64 -10.61 -9.19
C ARG A 549 -5.45 -9.89 -9.87
N PRO A 550 -4.44 -9.46 -9.12
CA PRO A 550 -3.29 -8.76 -9.72
C PRO A 550 -2.58 -9.58 -10.81
N ASP A 551 -2.52 -10.91 -10.70
CA ASP A 551 -1.99 -11.79 -11.75
C ASP A 551 -2.81 -11.80 -13.05
N ALA A 552 -4.12 -11.53 -12.95
CA ALA A 552 -4.97 -11.37 -14.12
C ALA A 552 -4.70 -10.02 -14.80
N LEU A 553 -4.38 -8.96 -14.04
CA LEU A 553 -3.97 -7.66 -14.63
C LEU A 553 -2.67 -7.79 -15.41
N TYR A 554 -1.68 -8.49 -14.84
CA TYR A 554 -0.44 -8.79 -15.55
C TYR A 554 -0.75 -9.41 -16.91
N ARG A 555 -1.58 -10.46 -16.95
CA ARG A 555 -1.96 -11.14 -18.20
C ARG A 555 -2.67 -10.20 -19.16
N LEU A 556 -3.60 -9.37 -18.68
CA LEU A 556 -4.29 -8.39 -19.51
C LEU A 556 -3.32 -7.38 -20.15
N PHE A 557 -2.35 -6.86 -19.39
CA PHE A 557 -1.36 -5.91 -19.91
C PHE A 557 -0.32 -6.59 -20.81
N ASP A 558 0.17 -7.77 -20.45
CA ASP A 558 1.13 -8.54 -21.24
C ASP A 558 0.52 -8.97 -22.59
N GLU A 559 -0.72 -9.47 -22.60
CA GLU A 559 -1.43 -9.83 -23.84
C GLU A 559 -1.72 -8.60 -24.71
N ALA A 560 -2.10 -7.47 -24.12
CA ALA A 560 -2.48 -6.28 -24.87
C ALA A 560 -1.29 -5.49 -25.41
N TYR A 561 -0.15 -5.49 -24.70
CA TYR A 561 0.97 -4.62 -25.02
C TYR A 561 2.26 -5.35 -25.40
N ARG A 562 2.53 -6.52 -24.83
CA ARG A 562 3.78 -7.27 -25.02
C ARG A 562 3.67 -8.50 -25.91
N THR A 563 2.46 -8.97 -26.19
CA THR A 563 2.24 -10.06 -27.13
C THR A 563 2.09 -9.52 -28.55
N PRO A 564 2.85 -10.01 -29.55
CA PRO A 564 2.71 -9.58 -30.93
C PRO A 564 1.29 -9.81 -31.44
N ARG A 565 0.64 -8.77 -31.96
CA ARG A 565 -0.64 -8.95 -32.66
C ARG A 565 -0.42 -9.84 -33.88
N ARG A 566 -0.98 -11.05 -33.88
CA ARG A 566 -1.03 -11.89 -35.08
C ARG A 566 -1.67 -11.09 -36.21
N ALA A 567 -0.94 -10.89 -37.30
CA ALA A 567 -1.45 -10.18 -38.46
C ALA A 567 -2.75 -10.86 -38.97
N PRO A 568 -3.80 -10.08 -39.30
CA PRO A 568 -5.00 -10.61 -39.92
C PRO A 568 -4.65 -11.10 -41.33
N GLY A 569 -4.29 -12.39 -41.43
CA GLY A 569 -3.87 -13.02 -42.69
C GLY A 569 -3.32 -14.44 -42.51
N GLN A 570 -2.80 -14.79 -41.33
CA GLN A 570 -2.22 -16.13 -41.11
C GLN A 570 -3.23 -17.22 -40.73
N ARG A 571 -4.53 -16.92 -40.61
CA ARG A 571 -5.58 -17.96 -40.49
C ARG A 571 -5.82 -18.71 -41.81
N GLY A 572 -5.50 -18.13 -42.97
CA GLY A 572 -5.74 -18.75 -44.28
C GLY A 572 -4.64 -19.70 -44.78
N ALA A 573 -3.38 -19.49 -44.38
CA ALA A 573 -2.25 -20.23 -44.94
C ALA A 573 -2.06 -21.64 -44.33
N ALA A 574 -2.56 -21.88 -43.11
CA ALA A 574 -2.50 -23.21 -42.48
C ALA A 574 -3.60 -24.17 -42.97
N ALA A 575 -4.72 -23.64 -43.49
CA ALA A 575 -5.79 -24.44 -44.09
C ALA A 575 -5.49 -24.81 -45.57
N ALA A 576 -4.80 -23.93 -46.31
CA ALA A 576 -4.45 -24.18 -47.71
C ALA A 576 -3.32 -25.22 -47.90
N ARG A 577 -2.53 -25.52 -46.86
CA ARG A 577 -1.46 -26.54 -46.91
C ARG A 577 -1.92 -27.96 -46.57
N ARG A 578 -3.20 -28.19 -46.27
CA ARG A 578 -3.78 -29.53 -46.03
C ARG A 578 -4.68 -30.03 -47.18
N GLY A 579 -4.75 -29.31 -48.30
CA GLY A 579 -5.61 -29.63 -49.43
C GLY A 579 -4.85 -29.63 -50.76
N SER A 580 -3.76 -30.38 -50.86
CA SER A 580 -3.17 -30.77 -52.16
C SER A 580 -2.09 -31.83 -51.96
N ALA A 581 -2.50 -33.08 -51.98
CA ALA A 581 -1.71 -34.18 -52.54
C ALA A 581 -2.70 -35.21 -53.11
N PRO A 582 -2.53 -35.65 -54.37
CA PRO A 582 -3.37 -36.66 -55.01
C PRO A 582 -3.22 -38.06 -54.39
#